data_AF-A0A938IBD0-F1
#
_entry.id   AF-A0A938IBD0-F1
#
_cell.length_a   1.000
_cell.length_b   1.000
_cell.length_c   1.000
_cell.angle_alpha   90.00
_cell.angle_beta   90.00
_cell.angle_gamma   90.00
#
_symmetry.space_group_name_H-M   'P 1'
#
loop_
_entity.id
_entity.type
_entity.pdbx_description
1 polymer ?
#
loop_
_entity_poly.entity_id
_entity_poly.type
_entity_poly.pdbx_seq_one_letter_code
_entity_poly.pdbx_strand_id
1 'polypeptide(L)'
;MRSVQLVPLALLSLVSWVAASPPPQLPRIAGAAAVCPITRVVDGDTLWVRRGEKEEKLRLLCVDTEETIKKGPSDPSKPQTVFGDETMHWARALFGGLDAADGQADGVTHIGLAFPGGLEKRDSFGRLLCHVLLPDGEDYNLRLVREGWSPYFNKYGNSDLAHAAFVAAQREAREAKRGVWNPATNRPAETGAPTVQRAYDELLPWWDARATAIGAFQARVAQREEGLFDAEDPASIAAAQAWSEKHARPATLFGSFEAHHVEADGSHTLVFRGPDKKLLLRATVSAGAWAGLAALDLEARVSGKVQNYVYVRGQPQPHERGGAALRADQPEQWQIAAPDYRAPDAARPATAGALKPVPVGG
;
A
#
# COMPACT_ATOMS: atom_id res chain seq x y z
N MET A 1 -92.76 26.67 21.41
CA MET A 1 -91.91 25.97 20.42
C MET A 1 -90.95 27.00 19.85
N ARG A 2 -89.67 26.98 20.25
CA ARG A 2 -88.61 27.82 19.67
C ARG A 2 -87.58 26.87 19.06
N SER A 3 -87.49 26.90 17.74
CA SER A 3 -86.57 26.09 16.93
C SER A 3 -85.17 26.71 16.97
N VAL A 4 -84.16 25.93 17.35
CA VAL A 4 -82.74 26.31 17.29
C VAL A 4 -82.18 25.78 15.98
N GLN A 5 -81.70 26.68 15.12
CA GLN A 5 -80.93 26.32 13.91
C GLN A 5 -79.45 26.16 14.28
N LEU A 6 -78.87 25.00 13.92
CA LEU A 6 -77.44 24.74 13.98
C LEU A 6 -76.79 25.15 12.65
N VAL A 7 -75.78 26.02 12.71
CA VAL A 7 -74.91 26.33 11.58
C VAL A 7 -73.68 25.41 11.66
N PRO A 8 -73.30 24.68 10.60
CA PRO A 8 -72.09 23.87 10.62
C PRO A 8 -70.86 24.75 10.37
N LEU A 9 -69.90 24.72 11.29
CA LEU A 9 -68.56 25.27 11.09
C LEU A 9 -67.76 24.32 10.19
N ALA A 10 -67.36 24.78 9.00
CA ALA A 10 -66.38 24.08 8.17
C ALA A 10 -64.97 24.39 8.68
N LEU A 11 -64.26 23.37 9.19
CA LEU A 11 -62.82 23.47 9.48
C LEU A 11 -62.03 23.34 8.17
N LEU A 12 -61.42 24.45 7.73
CA LEU A 12 -60.35 24.45 6.73
C LEU A 12 -59.04 24.07 7.42
N SER A 13 -58.54 22.86 7.16
CA SER A 13 -57.21 22.42 7.59
C SER A 13 -56.14 23.05 6.68
N LEU A 14 -55.48 24.10 7.16
CA LEU A 14 -54.23 24.59 6.58
C LEU A 14 -53.12 23.55 6.82
N VAL A 15 -52.81 22.75 5.80
CA VAL A 15 -51.59 21.95 5.79
C VAL A 15 -50.44 22.88 5.43
N SER A 16 -49.73 23.38 6.45
CA SER A 16 -48.49 24.12 6.25
C SER A 16 -47.42 23.16 5.71
N TRP A 17 -47.09 23.31 4.43
CA TRP A 17 -45.92 22.69 3.83
C TRP A 17 -44.67 23.30 4.49
N VAL A 18 -44.11 22.63 5.50
CA VAL A 18 -42.77 22.95 5.98
C VAL A 18 -41.81 22.51 4.87
N ALA A 19 -41.35 23.46 4.07
CA ALA A 19 -40.26 23.21 3.14
C ALA A 19 -39.06 22.75 3.97
N ALA A 20 -38.67 21.47 3.83
CA ALA A 20 -37.46 20.96 4.45
C ALA A 20 -36.29 21.82 3.97
N SER A 21 -35.49 22.34 4.90
CA SER A 21 -34.27 23.05 4.56
C SER A 21 -33.42 22.17 3.65
N PRO A 22 -32.82 22.71 2.57
CA PRO A 22 -31.93 21.94 1.73
C PRO A 22 -30.83 21.32 2.61
N PRO A 23 -30.44 20.06 2.35
CA PRO A 23 -29.39 19.43 3.12
C PRO A 23 -28.13 20.30 3.11
N PRO A 24 -27.36 20.36 4.21
CA PRO A 24 -26.14 21.14 4.26
C PRO A 24 -25.24 20.75 3.09
N GLN A 25 -24.84 21.74 2.30
CA GLN A 25 -23.95 21.50 1.17
C GLN A 25 -22.55 21.26 1.71
N LEU A 26 -21.96 20.13 1.32
CA LEU A 26 -20.56 19.82 1.63
C LEU A 26 -19.64 20.85 0.96
N PRO A 27 -18.49 21.17 1.58
CA PRO A 27 -17.50 22.05 0.97
C PRO A 27 -16.98 21.46 -0.33
N ARG A 28 -16.62 22.33 -1.28
CA ARG A 28 -15.96 21.91 -2.52
C ARG A 28 -14.45 21.95 -2.32
N ILE A 29 -13.84 20.77 -2.23
CA ILE A 29 -12.39 20.62 -2.13
C ILE A 29 -11.84 20.31 -3.53
N ALA A 30 -10.92 21.15 -4.02
CA ALA A 30 -10.34 21.01 -5.35
C ALA A 30 -9.66 19.65 -5.52
N GLY A 31 -9.94 18.95 -6.62
CA GLY A 31 -9.33 17.63 -6.91
C GLY A 31 -9.91 16.44 -6.13
N ALA A 32 -10.86 16.67 -5.22
CA ALA A 32 -11.48 15.59 -4.46
C ALA A 32 -12.50 14.81 -5.30
N ALA A 33 -12.39 13.48 -5.31
CA ALA A 33 -13.40 12.59 -5.88
C ALA A 33 -14.62 12.44 -4.95
N ALA A 34 -14.40 12.59 -3.64
CA ALA A 34 -15.44 12.61 -2.63
C ALA A 34 -15.01 13.53 -1.47
N VAL A 35 -15.97 14.13 -0.78
CA VAL A 35 -15.74 14.92 0.44
C VAL A 35 -16.44 14.22 1.60
N CYS A 36 -15.74 14.03 2.72
CA CYS A 36 -16.20 13.23 3.84
C CYS A 36 -15.77 13.87 5.17
N PRO A 37 -16.62 13.84 6.21
CA PRO A 37 -16.22 14.28 7.54
C PRO A 37 -15.30 13.24 8.21
N ILE A 38 -14.28 13.72 8.90
CA ILE A 38 -13.42 12.89 9.75
C ILE A 38 -14.20 12.47 11.00
N THR A 39 -14.18 11.18 11.33
CA THR A 39 -14.75 10.66 12.58
C THR A 39 -13.68 10.35 13.62
N ARG A 40 -12.46 9.99 13.18
CA ARG A 40 -11.33 9.69 14.08
C ARG A 40 -9.98 9.83 13.39
N VAL A 41 -9.04 10.49 14.06
CA VAL A 41 -7.60 10.48 13.71
C VAL A 41 -6.90 9.42 14.57
N VAL A 42 -6.47 8.32 13.95
CA VAL A 42 -5.82 7.21 14.68
C VAL A 42 -4.37 7.55 14.96
N ASP A 43 -3.63 7.82 13.89
CA ASP A 43 -2.22 8.20 13.84
C ASP A 43 -1.98 9.05 12.58
N GLY A 44 -0.72 9.29 12.20
CA GLY A 44 -0.39 10.19 11.10
C GLY A 44 -0.83 9.70 9.72
N ASP A 45 -0.95 8.39 9.49
CA ASP A 45 -1.26 7.79 8.18
C ASP A 45 -2.57 6.96 8.14
N THR A 46 -3.33 6.98 9.24
CA THR A 46 -4.59 6.25 9.39
C THR A 46 -5.69 7.14 9.97
N LEU A 47 -6.75 7.32 9.18
CA LEU A 47 -7.95 8.10 9.55
C LEU A 47 -9.21 7.23 9.45
N TRP A 48 -10.27 7.65 10.12
CA TRP A 48 -11.63 7.19 9.87
C TRP A 48 -12.48 8.35 9.40
N VAL A 49 -13.33 8.06 8.41
CA VAL A 49 -14.26 9.03 7.83
C VAL A 49 -15.66 8.43 7.76
N ARG A 50 -16.67 9.28 7.69
CA ARG A 50 -18.05 8.84 7.41
C ARG A 50 -18.36 9.00 5.93
N ARG A 51 -18.81 7.92 5.28
CA ARG A 51 -19.29 7.90 3.89
C ARG A 51 -20.72 7.36 3.87
N GLY A 52 -21.69 8.25 3.71
CA GLY A 52 -23.09 7.94 3.93
C GLY A 52 -23.32 7.45 5.36
N GLU A 53 -23.94 6.28 5.52
CA GLU A 53 -24.19 5.67 6.84
C GLU A 53 -23.02 4.83 7.37
N LYS A 54 -21.96 4.65 6.58
CA LYS A 54 -20.83 3.79 6.93
C LYS A 54 -19.64 4.58 7.45
N GLU A 55 -18.93 4.00 8.41
CA GLU A 55 -17.60 4.45 8.80
C GLU A 55 -16.55 3.68 8.00
N GLU A 56 -15.64 4.41 7.37
CA GLU A 56 -14.58 3.85 6.56
C GLU A 56 -13.21 4.18 7.14
N LYS A 57 -12.36 3.15 7.24
CA LYS A 57 -10.96 3.30 7.63
C LYS A 57 -10.10 3.57 6.40
N LEU A 58 -9.33 4.64 6.45
CA LEU A 58 -8.42 5.05 5.39
C LEU A 58 -7.00 4.55 5.68
N ARG A 59 -6.28 4.17 4.62
CA ARG A 59 -4.82 4.03 4.62
C ARG A 59 -4.25 5.02 3.62
N LEU A 60 -3.47 5.97 4.13
CA LEU A 60 -2.88 7.01 3.32
C LEU A 60 -1.76 6.43 2.45
N LEU A 61 -1.85 6.66 1.14
CA LEU A 61 -0.88 6.20 0.16
C LEU A 61 0.42 7.00 0.23
N CYS A 62 1.52 6.37 -0.17
CA CYS A 62 2.85 7.00 -0.30
C CYS A 62 3.48 7.50 1.02
N VAL A 63 2.89 7.15 2.18
CA VAL A 63 3.40 7.46 3.52
C VAL A 63 3.43 6.20 4.41
N ASP A 64 4.39 6.18 5.33
CA ASP A 64 4.57 5.18 6.39
C ASP A 64 5.07 5.89 7.65
N THR A 65 4.16 6.42 8.46
CA THR A 65 4.53 7.07 9.73
C THR A 65 5.03 6.03 10.73
N GLU A 66 5.91 6.42 11.65
CA GLU A 66 6.39 5.48 12.67
C GLU A 66 5.26 5.04 13.61
N GLU A 67 5.35 3.81 14.13
CA GLU A 67 4.29 3.23 14.97
C GLU A 67 4.24 3.90 16.35
N THR A 68 3.03 4.20 16.81
CA THR A 68 2.73 4.76 18.14
C THR A 68 3.00 3.76 19.27
N ILE A 69 3.33 4.22 20.46
CA ILE A 69 3.58 3.36 21.62
C ILE A 69 2.27 2.76 22.15
N LYS A 70 2.21 1.42 22.25
CA LYS A 70 1.07 0.62 22.68
C LYS A 70 1.54 -0.50 23.61
N LYS A 71 0.64 -0.97 24.49
CA LYS A 71 0.94 -2.15 25.34
C LYS A 71 1.08 -3.40 24.47
N GLY A 72 2.20 -4.10 24.59
CA GLY A 72 2.45 -5.38 23.93
C GLY A 72 3.67 -5.33 22.99
N PRO A 73 4.05 -6.48 22.41
CA PRO A 73 5.18 -6.56 21.49
C PRO A 73 4.89 -5.79 20.20
N SER A 74 5.93 -5.17 19.64
CA SER A 74 5.90 -4.58 18.29
C SER A 74 6.56 -5.51 17.27
N ASP A 75 6.21 -5.36 16.00
CA ASP A 75 6.97 -5.96 14.90
C ASP A 75 8.40 -5.40 14.93
N PRO A 76 9.46 -6.22 14.98
CA PRO A 76 10.84 -5.74 14.95
C PRO A 76 11.18 -4.88 13.71
N SER A 77 10.49 -5.09 12.59
CA SER A 77 10.65 -4.30 11.36
C SER A 77 9.90 -2.96 11.36
N LYS A 78 8.95 -2.81 12.29
CA LYS A 78 8.18 -1.60 12.54
C LYS A 78 8.07 -1.36 14.04
N PRO A 79 9.19 -0.98 14.68
CA PRO A 79 9.19 -0.77 16.12
C PRO A 79 8.34 0.45 16.48
N GLN A 80 7.79 0.44 17.68
CA GLN A 80 7.06 1.59 18.23
C GLN A 80 8.06 2.67 18.68
N THR A 81 7.73 3.95 18.47
CA THR A 81 8.66 5.06 18.67
C THR A 81 8.00 6.25 19.36
N VAL A 82 8.81 7.10 19.99
CA VAL A 82 8.35 8.38 20.55
C VAL A 82 7.86 9.29 19.43
N PHE A 83 8.59 9.32 18.31
CA PHE A 83 8.22 10.14 17.16
C PHE A 83 6.89 9.71 16.52
N GLY A 84 6.53 8.42 16.59
CA GLY A 84 5.20 7.93 16.21
C GLY A 84 4.08 8.57 17.03
N ASP A 85 4.26 8.69 18.36
CA ASP A 85 3.31 9.38 19.23
C ASP A 85 3.27 10.89 18.94
N GLU A 86 4.42 11.54 18.74
CA GLU A 86 4.47 12.95 18.36
C GLU A 86 3.71 13.21 17.05
N THR A 87 3.90 12.35 16.05
CA THR A 87 3.20 12.41 14.76
C THR A 87 1.69 12.26 14.93
N MET A 88 1.24 11.33 15.76
CA MET A 88 -0.19 11.15 16.07
C MET A 88 -0.78 12.41 16.72
N HIS A 89 -0.09 13.01 17.70
CA HIS A 89 -0.57 14.22 18.37
C HIS A 89 -0.60 15.42 17.42
N TRP A 90 0.43 15.58 16.59
CA TRP A 90 0.46 16.60 15.55
C TRP A 90 -0.71 16.45 14.57
N ALA A 91 -0.98 15.25 14.07
CA ALA A 91 -2.08 15.00 13.15
C ALA A 91 -3.44 15.34 13.79
N ARG A 92 -3.64 14.94 15.05
CA ARG A 92 -4.86 15.29 15.82
C ARG A 92 -5.03 16.79 15.99
N ALA A 93 -3.95 17.50 16.31
CA ALA A 93 -3.98 18.95 16.46
C ALA A 93 -4.25 19.65 15.12
N LEU A 94 -3.62 19.20 14.03
CA LEU A 94 -3.84 19.72 12.69
C LEU A 94 -5.32 19.59 12.31
N PHE A 95 -5.86 18.37 12.30
CA PHE A 95 -7.25 18.15 11.90
C PHE A 95 -8.24 18.84 12.85
N GLY A 96 -7.99 18.82 14.15
CA GLY A 96 -8.82 19.54 15.13
C GLY A 96 -8.87 21.06 14.91
N GLY A 97 -7.87 21.64 14.26
CA GLY A 97 -7.82 23.06 13.91
C GLY A 97 -8.44 23.43 12.55
N LEU A 98 -8.84 22.46 11.73
CA LEU A 98 -9.29 22.68 10.35
C LEU A 98 -10.81 22.81 10.18
N ASP A 99 -11.60 22.60 11.24
CA ASP A 99 -13.07 22.77 11.21
C ASP A 99 -13.50 24.16 10.68
N ALA A 100 -12.91 25.24 11.19
CA ALA A 100 -13.23 26.58 10.69
C ALA A 100 -12.75 26.84 9.24
N ALA A 101 -11.77 26.07 8.76
CA ALA A 101 -11.12 26.28 7.47
C ALA A 101 -11.93 25.69 6.30
N ASP A 102 -12.90 24.81 6.56
CA ASP A 102 -13.78 24.26 5.52
C ASP A 102 -15.04 25.11 5.26
N GLY A 103 -15.20 26.21 6.00
CA GLY A 103 -16.28 27.19 5.83
C GLY A 103 -17.58 26.83 6.56
N GLN A 104 -17.63 25.71 7.28
CA GLN A 104 -18.83 25.27 8.00
C GLN A 104 -18.78 25.67 9.47
N ALA A 105 -17.62 25.50 10.13
CA ALA A 105 -17.43 25.77 11.56
C ALA A 105 -18.49 25.07 12.46
N ASP A 106 -18.86 23.84 12.10
CA ASP A 106 -19.88 23.04 12.77
C ASP A 106 -19.28 22.02 13.76
N GLY A 107 -17.97 22.11 14.01
CA GLY A 107 -17.22 21.17 14.83
C GLY A 107 -16.79 19.91 14.08
N VAL A 108 -16.94 19.88 12.75
CA VAL A 108 -16.67 18.71 11.91
C VAL A 108 -15.74 19.09 10.76
N THR A 109 -14.50 18.63 10.83
CA THR A 109 -13.56 18.78 9.71
C THR A 109 -13.92 17.87 8.54
N HIS A 110 -14.16 18.48 7.38
CA HIS A 110 -14.31 17.79 6.10
C HIS A 110 -12.99 17.69 5.35
N ILE A 111 -12.74 16.53 4.75
CA ILE A 111 -11.58 16.28 3.88
C ILE A 111 -12.02 15.73 2.53
N GLY A 112 -11.19 15.99 1.52
CA GLY A 112 -11.31 15.39 0.19
C GLY A 112 -10.58 14.06 0.12
N LEU A 113 -11.13 13.10 -0.62
CA LEU A 113 -10.46 11.85 -0.97
C LEU A 113 -10.05 11.91 -2.44
N ALA A 114 -8.79 11.61 -2.72
CA ALA A 114 -8.26 11.45 -4.07
C ALA A 114 -7.72 10.03 -4.27
N PHE A 115 -8.09 9.43 -5.40
CA PHE A 115 -7.74 8.05 -5.75
C PHE A 115 -6.86 8.01 -7.00
N PRO A 116 -5.72 7.30 -6.98
CA PRO A 116 -4.93 7.03 -8.19
C PRO A 116 -5.80 6.50 -9.33
N GLY A 117 -5.75 7.15 -10.50
CA GLY A 117 -6.56 6.80 -11.67
C GLY A 117 -8.08 6.91 -11.47
N GLY A 118 -8.55 7.55 -10.39
CA GLY A 118 -9.97 7.64 -10.04
C GLY A 118 -10.59 6.34 -9.53
N LEU A 119 -9.78 5.33 -9.20
CA LEU A 119 -10.25 4.00 -8.81
C LEU A 119 -10.09 3.76 -7.31
N GLU A 120 -11.20 3.47 -6.64
CA GLU A 120 -11.19 3.04 -5.23
C GLU A 120 -10.55 1.64 -5.12
N LYS A 121 -9.49 1.54 -4.31
CA LYS A 121 -8.81 0.28 -4.00
C LYS A 121 -8.74 0.07 -2.49
N ARG A 122 -8.63 -1.18 -2.07
CA ARG A 122 -8.47 -1.56 -0.66
C ARG A 122 -7.25 -2.42 -0.46
N ASP A 123 -6.64 -2.31 0.71
CA ASP A 123 -5.62 -3.27 1.14
C ASP A 123 -6.25 -4.55 1.70
N SER A 124 -5.41 -5.51 2.08
CA SER A 124 -5.83 -6.79 2.67
C SER A 124 -6.53 -6.66 4.04
N PHE A 125 -6.48 -5.49 4.67
CA PHE A 125 -7.20 -5.18 5.91
C PHE A 125 -8.55 -4.49 5.63
N GLY A 126 -8.92 -4.32 4.36
CA GLY A 126 -10.15 -3.65 3.95
C GLY A 126 -10.09 -2.12 4.05
N ARG A 127 -8.92 -1.52 4.32
CA ARG A 127 -8.77 -0.06 4.39
C ARG A 127 -8.81 0.55 3.01
N LEU A 128 -9.50 1.68 2.87
CA LEU A 128 -9.58 2.42 1.63
C LEU A 128 -8.25 3.15 1.37
N LEU A 129 -7.64 2.90 0.20
CA LEU A 129 -6.36 3.47 -0.20
C LEU A 129 -6.55 4.80 -0.91
N CYS A 130 -6.04 5.90 -0.34
CA CYS A 130 -6.27 7.24 -0.88
C CYS A 130 -5.20 8.26 -0.49
N HIS A 131 -5.24 9.39 -1.18
CA HIS A 131 -4.69 10.67 -0.70
C HIS A 131 -5.79 11.46 -0.01
N VAL A 132 -5.41 12.19 1.03
CA VAL A 132 -6.29 13.10 1.76
C VAL A 132 -6.00 14.52 1.32
N LEU A 133 -7.03 15.22 0.82
CA LEU A 133 -6.98 16.63 0.47
C LEU A 133 -7.57 17.45 1.61
N LEU A 134 -6.81 18.43 2.10
CA LEU A 134 -7.24 19.37 3.12
C LEU A 134 -8.27 20.36 2.55
N PRO A 135 -8.97 21.15 3.39
CA PRO A 135 -10.00 22.09 2.92
C PRO A 135 -9.52 23.09 1.86
N ASP A 136 -8.25 23.49 1.91
CA ASP A 136 -7.60 24.39 0.95
C ASP A 136 -7.13 23.68 -0.34
N GLY A 137 -7.31 22.36 -0.43
CA GLY A 137 -6.86 21.52 -1.53
C GLY A 137 -5.43 20.99 -1.41
N GLU A 138 -4.71 21.27 -0.30
CA GLU A 138 -3.39 20.69 -0.06
C GLU A 138 -3.46 19.17 0.08
N ASP A 139 -2.54 18.44 -0.56
CA ASP A 139 -2.35 17.00 -0.33
C ASP A 139 -1.64 16.76 1.02
N TYR A 140 -2.39 16.30 2.01
CA TYR A 140 -1.89 15.98 3.35
C TYR A 140 -0.82 14.87 3.31
N ASN A 141 -0.92 13.90 2.40
CA ASN A 141 0.07 12.84 2.28
C ASN A 141 1.42 13.42 1.82
N LEU A 142 1.39 14.36 0.88
CA LEU A 142 2.60 15.07 0.43
C LEU A 142 3.16 15.96 1.55
N ARG A 143 2.28 16.61 2.33
CA ARG A 143 2.67 17.43 3.49
C ARG A 143 3.39 16.62 4.56
N LEU A 144 2.89 15.42 4.89
CA LEU A 144 3.56 14.50 5.82
C LEU A 144 5.03 14.27 5.43
N VAL A 145 5.30 14.07 4.14
CA VAL A 145 6.65 13.87 3.64
C VAL A 145 7.48 15.15 3.67
N ARG A 146 6.90 16.27 3.23
CA ARG A 146 7.58 17.58 3.20
C ARG A 146 7.98 18.06 4.60
N GLU A 147 7.13 17.84 5.60
CA GLU A 147 7.38 18.23 6.99
C GLU A 147 8.22 17.18 7.76
N GLY A 148 8.52 16.03 7.17
CA GLY A 148 9.36 14.99 7.78
C GLY A 148 8.64 14.09 8.79
N TRP A 149 7.30 14.11 8.84
CA TRP A 149 6.49 13.19 9.64
C TRP A 149 6.50 11.76 9.09
N SER A 150 6.79 11.61 7.80
CA SER A 150 6.90 10.32 7.13
C SER A 150 7.97 10.34 6.04
N PRO A 151 8.69 9.23 5.77
CA PRO A 151 9.40 9.08 4.51
C PRO A 151 8.41 8.94 3.34
N TYR A 152 8.89 9.18 2.11
CA TYR A 152 8.15 8.80 0.92
C TYR A 152 8.16 7.27 0.78
N PHE A 153 7.00 6.66 0.99
CA PHE A 153 6.84 5.21 1.03
C PHE A 153 6.38 4.65 -0.31
N ASN A 154 7.34 4.38 -1.21
CA ASN A 154 7.12 3.82 -2.55
C ASN A 154 7.36 2.30 -2.64
N LYS A 155 7.41 1.59 -1.50
CA LYS A 155 7.65 0.13 -1.44
C LYS A 155 6.74 -0.70 -2.36
N TYR A 156 5.54 -0.20 -2.66
CA TYR A 156 4.52 -0.85 -3.49
C TYR A 156 4.27 -0.12 -4.83
N GLY A 157 5.26 0.65 -5.30
CA GLY A 157 5.18 1.45 -6.52
C GLY A 157 5.29 2.94 -6.23
N ASN A 158 5.70 3.69 -7.25
CA ASN A 158 5.74 5.15 -7.16
C ASN A 158 4.33 5.74 -7.16
N SER A 159 4.18 6.94 -6.60
CA SER A 159 2.92 7.68 -6.60
C SER A 159 2.46 7.98 -8.03
N ASP A 160 1.32 7.43 -8.43
CA ASP A 160 0.69 7.74 -9.73
C ASP A 160 0.22 9.20 -9.81
N LEU A 161 -0.06 9.83 -8.67
CA LEU A 161 -0.60 11.19 -8.61
C LEU A 161 0.50 12.25 -8.61
N ALA A 162 1.60 12.02 -7.89
CA ALA A 162 2.55 13.11 -7.60
C ALA A 162 4.00 12.64 -7.34
N HIS A 163 4.50 11.60 -8.02
CA HIS A 163 5.84 11.03 -7.75
C HIS A 163 6.95 12.08 -7.64
N ALA A 164 7.07 12.99 -8.61
CA ALA A 164 8.11 14.02 -8.61
C ALA A 164 8.00 14.97 -7.40
N ALA A 165 6.78 15.30 -6.97
CA ALA A 165 6.55 16.15 -5.82
C ALA A 165 6.96 15.44 -4.51
N PHE A 166 6.65 14.16 -4.36
CA PHE A 166 7.08 13.36 -3.21
C PHE A 166 8.61 13.25 -3.12
N VAL A 167 9.28 13.03 -4.26
CA VAL A 167 10.76 13.00 -4.32
C VAL A 167 11.34 14.36 -3.88
N ALA A 168 10.78 15.47 -4.39
CA ALA A 168 11.22 16.80 -4.00
C ALA A 168 10.97 17.09 -2.52
N ALA A 169 9.79 16.73 -2.00
CA ALA A 169 9.42 16.90 -0.59
C ALA A 169 10.33 16.09 0.34
N GLN A 170 10.64 14.83 0.00
CA GLN A 170 11.56 14.02 0.77
C GLN A 170 12.96 14.63 0.79
N ARG A 171 13.45 15.12 -0.35
CA ARG A 171 14.75 15.79 -0.43
C ARG A 171 14.79 17.02 0.48
N GLU A 172 13.78 17.89 0.40
CA GLU A 172 13.65 19.08 1.24
C GLU A 172 13.67 18.71 2.74
N ALA A 173 12.89 17.71 3.15
CA ALA A 173 12.81 17.27 4.54
C ALA A 173 14.15 16.70 5.04
N ARG A 174 14.87 15.96 4.19
CA ARG A 174 16.21 15.41 4.50
C ARG A 174 17.25 16.51 4.66
N GLU A 175 17.32 17.44 3.72
CA GLU A 175 18.25 18.58 3.76
C GLU A 175 18.02 19.45 4.99
N ALA A 176 16.75 19.68 5.33
CA ALA A 176 16.35 20.44 6.52
C ALA A 176 16.38 19.63 7.83
N LYS A 177 16.73 18.32 7.78
CA LYS A 177 16.77 17.41 8.93
C LYS A 177 15.46 17.44 9.74
N ARG A 178 14.32 17.40 9.07
CA ARG A 178 12.99 17.45 9.71
C ARG A 178 12.54 16.06 10.17
N GLY A 179 11.88 16.00 11.33
CA GLY A 179 11.20 14.79 11.81
C GLY A 179 12.06 13.53 11.78
N VAL A 180 11.65 12.52 11.00
CA VAL A 180 12.39 11.24 10.85
C VAL A 180 13.82 11.40 10.32
N TRP A 181 14.16 12.54 9.71
CA TRP A 181 15.49 12.85 9.21
C TRP A 181 16.38 13.58 10.22
N ASN A 182 15.83 13.99 11.37
CA ASN A 182 16.62 14.58 12.43
C ASN A 182 17.37 13.47 13.16
N PRO A 183 18.72 13.49 13.21
CA PRO A 183 19.49 12.48 13.92
C PRO A 183 19.24 12.47 15.43
N ALA A 184 18.61 13.52 16.00
CA ALA A 184 18.17 13.58 17.38
C ALA A 184 16.81 12.87 17.65
N THR A 185 16.02 12.61 16.61
CA THR A 185 14.73 11.92 16.73
C THR A 185 14.93 10.49 17.25
N ASN A 186 14.07 10.07 18.18
CA ASN A 186 14.14 8.77 18.87
C ASN A 186 15.50 8.47 19.54
N ARG A 187 16.31 9.50 19.83
CA ARG A 187 17.49 9.30 20.66
C ARG A 187 17.09 8.91 22.08
N PRO A 188 17.81 7.98 22.71
CA PRO A 188 17.58 7.61 24.10
C PRO A 188 17.85 8.81 25.01
N ALA A 189 16.98 9.01 26.00
CA ALA A 189 17.12 10.08 27.00
C ALA A 189 18.32 9.86 27.95
N GLU A 190 18.76 8.60 28.10
CA GLU A 190 19.85 8.20 28.98
C GLU A 190 20.96 7.50 28.20
N THR A 191 22.22 7.72 28.60
CA THR A 191 23.37 7.07 27.97
C THR A 191 23.33 5.56 28.26
N GLY A 192 23.30 4.74 27.21
CA GLY A 192 23.24 3.27 27.32
C GLY A 192 21.84 2.68 27.20
N ALA A 193 20.77 3.49 27.14
CA ALA A 193 19.44 3.00 26.80
C ALA A 193 19.34 2.64 25.30
N PRO A 194 18.55 1.63 24.92
CA PRO A 194 18.35 1.25 23.52
C PRO A 194 17.78 2.42 22.71
N THR A 195 18.34 2.68 21.52
CA THR A 195 17.72 3.57 20.55
C THR A 195 16.75 2.78 19.68
N VAL A 196 15.60 3.38 19.38
CA VAL A 196 14.63 2.81 18.46
C VAL A 196 14.59 3.73 17.23
N GLN A 197 15.56 3.54 16.35
CA GLN A 197 15.62 4.26 15.07
C GLN A 197 15.43 3.29 13.92
N ARG A 198 14.56 3.64 12.98
CA ARG A 198 14.43 2.90 11.73
C ARG A 198 15.60 3.25 10.82
N ALA A 199 16.24 2.24 10.24
CA ALA A 199 17.36 2.41 9.33
C ALA A 199 16.88 2.87 7.94
N TYR A 200 16.40 4.11 7.82
CA TYR A 200 15.87 4.62 6.56
C TYR A 200 16.90 4.64 5.43
N ASP A 201 18.19 4.77 5.75
CA ASP A 201 19.27 4.67 4.74
C ASP A 201 19.38 3.27 4.12
N GLU A 202 18.93 2.22 4.81
CA GLU A 202 18.84 0.86 4.27
C GLU A 202 17.48 0.57 3.63
N LEU A 203 16.40 1.11 4.21
CA LEU A 203 15.03 0.89 3.74
C LEU A 203 14.73 1.62 2.43
N LEU A 204 15.17 2.87 2.28
CA LEU A 204 14.84 3.68 1.11
C LEU A 204 15.37 3.07 -0.20
N PRO A 205 16.66 2.67 -0.33
CA PRO A 205 17.13 2.06 -1.57
C PRO A 205 16.42 0.74 -1.89
N TRP A 206 16.01 -0.02 -0.87
CA TRP A 206 15.20 -1.21 -1.04
C TRP A 206 13.80 -0.89 -1.57
N TRP A 207 13.15 0.14 -1.05
CA TRP A 207 11.84 0.59 -1.54
C TRP A 207 11.94 1.12 -2.97
N ASP A 208 12.97 1.91 -3.29
CA ASP A 208 13.23 2.42 -4.64
C ASP A 208 13.47 1.30 -5.65
N ALA A 209 14.21 0.26 -5.26
CA ALA A 209 14.42 -0.92 -6.08
C ALA A 209 13.10 -1.66 -6.39
N ARG A 210 12.23 -1.80 -5.40
CA ARG A 210 10.89 -2.38 -5.59
C ARG A 210 10.01 -1.51 -6.48
N ALA A 211 10.00 -0.19 -6.25
CA ALA A 211 9.25 0.75 -7.07
C ALA A 211 9.69 0.72 -8.54
N THR A 212 11.00 0.63 -8.78
CA THR A 212 11.58 0.51 -10.13
C THR A 212 11.15 -0.80 -10.81
N ALA A 213 11.19 -1.92 -10.09
CA ALA A 213 10.73 -3.21 -10.60
C ALA A 213 9.24 -3.18 -11.01
N ILE A 214 8.39 -2.59 -10.16
CA ILE A 214 6.96 -2.42 -10.44
C ILE A 214 6.74 -1.52 -11.65
N GLY A 215 7.46 -0.39 -11.74
CA GLY A 215 7.38 0.51 -12.89
C GLY A 215 7.80 -0.16 -14.20
N ALA A 216 8.84 -0.99 -14.18
CA ALA A 216 9.26 -1.77 -15.35
C ALA A 216 8.20 -2.79 -15.77
N PHE A 217 7.57 -3.47 -14.82
CA PHE A 217 6.43 -4.36 -15.09
C PHE A 217 5.25 -3.60 -15.71
N GLN A 218 4.84 -2.49 -15.12
CA GLN A 218 3.75 -1.65 -15.61
C GLN A 218 4.02 -1.14 -17.03
N ALA A 219 5.27 -0.78 -17.35
CA ALA A 219 5.65 -0.36 -18.70
C ALA A 219 5.45 -1.48 -19.73
N ARG A 220 5.80 -2.74 -19.39
CA ARG A 220 5.58 -3.92 -20.24
C ARG A 220 4.09 -4.22 -20.44
N VAL A 221 3.30 -4.09 -19.38
CA VAL A 221 1.83 -4.20 -19.45
C VAL A 221 1.23 -3.11 -20.34
N ALA A 222 1.69 -1.87 -20.22
CA ALA A 222 1.25 -0.77 -21.08
C ALA A 222 1.59 -0.98 -22.56
N GLN A 223 2.70 -1.65 -22.85
CA GLN A 223 3.09 -2.10 -24.20
C GLN A 223 2.30 -3.33 -24.67
N ARG A 224 1.38 -3.84 -23.86
CA ARG A 224 0.55 -5.03 -24.13
C ARG A 224 1.39 -6.27 -24.44
N GLU A 225 2.48 -6.46 -23.70
CA GLU A 225 3.28 -7.67 -23.82
C GLU A 225 2.41 -8.91 -23.60
N GLU A 226 2.47 -9.83 -24.56
CA GLU A 226 1.60 -11.01 -24.59
C GLU A 226 2.00 -12.01 -23.49
N GLY A 227 1.02 -12.51 -22.75
CA GLY A 227 1.25 -13.55 -21.74
C GLY A 227 1.90 -13.05 -20.44
N LEU A 228 1.92 -11.74 -20.21
CA LEU A 228 2.40 -11.12 -18.98
C LEU A 228 1.25 -10.76 -18.04
N PHE A 229 1.35 -11.17 -16.77
CA PHE A 229 0.30 -11.01 -15.76
C PHE A 229 0.87 -10.56 -14.42
N ASP A 230 0.04 -9.89 -13.63
CA ASP A 230 0.29 -9.58 -12.22
C ASP A 230 -0.02 -10.82 -11.35
N ALA A 231 0.94 -11.25 -10.54
CA ALA A 231 0.81 -12.36 -9.60
C ALA A 231 0.21 -11.93 -8.25
N GLU A 232 0.07 -10.63 -7.99
CA GLU A 232 -0.51 -10.10 -6.75
C GLU A 232 -1.99 -9.71 -6.90
N ASP A 233 -2.56 -9.79 -8.11
CA ASP A 233 -3.97 -9.58 -8.40
C ASP A 233 -4.70 -10.91 -8.72
N PRO A 234 -5.66 -11.36 -7.89
CA PRO A 234 -6.44 -12.57 -8.14
C PRO A 234 -7.12 -12.64 -9.51
N ALA A 235 -7.61 -11.50 -10.02
CA ALA A 235 -8.25 -11.48 -11.34
C ALA A 235 -7.23 -11.71 -12.46
N SER A 236 -6.05 -11.08 -12.35
CA SER A 236 -4.92 -11.30 -13.23
C SER A 236 -4.39 -12.75 -13.18
N ILE A 237 -4.32 -13.38 -12.00
CA ILE A 237 -3.95 -14.81 -11.88
C ILE A 237 -4.95 -15.69 -12.64
N ALA A 238 -6.25 -15.47 -12.46
CA ALA A 238 -7.28 -16.21 -13.19
C ALA A 238 -7.19 -15.98 -14.70
N ALA A 239 -6.90 -14.75 -15.13
CA ALA A 239 -6.66 -14.43 -16.53
C ALA A 239 -5.42 -15.15 -17.09
N ALA A 240 -4.36 -15.30 -16.29
CA ALA A 240 -3.16 -16.03 -16.67
C ALA A 240 -3.45 -17.52 -16.94
N GLN A 241 -4.29 -18.14 -16.10
CA GLN A 241 -4.74 -19.53 -16.28
C GLN A 241 -5.51 -19.69 -17.60
N ALA A 242 -6.55 -18.86 -17.80
CA ALA A 242 -7.37 -18.90 -19.00
C ALA A 242 -6.55 -18.61 -20.27
N TRP A 243 -5.61 -17.66 -20.20
CA TRP A 243 -4.73 -17.34 -21.32
C TRP A 243 -3.78 -18.50 -21.63
N SER A 244 -3.15 -19.09 -20.61
CA SER A 244 -2.18 -20.18 -20.79
C SER A 244 -2.84 -21.43 -21.38
N GLU A 245 -4.04 -21.78 -20.89
CA GLU A 245 -4.87 -22.86 -21.43
C GLU A 245 -5.25 -22.60 -22.89
N LYS A 246 -5.82 -21.41 -23.19
CA LYS A 246 -6.25 -21.05 -24.54
C LYS A 246 -5.13 -21.09 -25.57
N HIS A 247 -3.94 -20.64 -25.21
CA HIS A 247 -2.82 -20.51 -26.15
C HIS A 247 -1.85 -21.72 -26.11
N ALA A 248 -2.08 -22.68 -25.20
CA ALA A 248 -1.15 -23.79 -24.94
C ALA A 248 0.30 -23.33 -24.73
N ARG A 249 0.49 -22.17 -24.08
CA ARG A 249 1.79 -21.52 -23.85
C ARG A 249 1.94 -21.14 -22.37
N PRO A 250 3.14 -21.21 -21.79
CA PRO A 250 3.35 -20.77 -20.41
C PRO A 250 3.17 -19.25 -20.30
N ALA A 251 2.47 -18.83 -19.25
CA ALA A 251 2.32 -17.43 -18.85
C ALA A 251 3.52 -16.98 -18.02
N THR A 252 3.81 -15.67 -18.06
CA THR A 252 4.79 -15.02 -17.20
C THR A 252 4.05 -14.19 -16.16
N LEU A 253 4.27 -14.46 -14.88
CA LEU A 253 3.63 -13.75 -13.78
C LEU A 253 4.68 -12.96 -12.98
N PHE A 254 4.41 -11.68 -12.74
CA PHE A 254 5.24 -10.77 -11.97
C PHE A 254 4.68 -10.57 -10.56
N GLY A 255 5.50 -10.72 -9.53
CA GLY A 255 5.08 -10.39 -8.17
C GLY A 255 6.17 -10.68 -7.14
N SER A 256 5.85 -10.43 -5.87
CA SER A 256 6.78 -10.64 -4.76
C SER A 256 6.40 -11.82 -3.86
N PHE A 257 7.41 -12.44 -3.23
CA PHE A 257 7.17 -13.54 -2.28
C PHE A 257 6.71 -13.03 -0.91
N GLU A 258 5.77 -13.74 -0.29
CA GLU A 258 5.41 -13.57 1.13
C GLU A 258 5.85 -14.74 2.01
N ALA A 259 6.07 -15.92 1.42
CA ALA A 259 6.53 -17.10 2.15
C ALA A 259 7.28 -18.09 1.26
N HIS A 260 8.14 -18.89 1.89
CA HIS A 260 8.78 -20.07 1.33
C HIS A 260 8.51 -21.25 2.27
N HIS A 261 8.11 -22.38 1.69
CA HIS A 261 7.92 -23.64 2.39
C HIS A 261 8.74 -24.74 1.74
N VAL A 262 9.37 -25.58 2.56
CA VAL A 262 9.93 -26.86 2.14
C VAL A 262 8.91 -27.93 2.50
N GLU A 263 8.43 -28.64 1.50
CA GLU A 263 7.40 -29.66 1.61
C GLU A 263 8.00 -31.00 2.10
N ALA A 264 7.13 -31.91 2.54
CA ALA A 264 7.55 -33.20 3.09
C ALA A 264 8.30 -34.10 2.06
N ASP A 265 8.05 -33.91 0.77
CA ASP A 265 8.75 -34.60 -0.32
C ASP A 265 10.06 -33.91 -0.74
N GLY A 266 10.46 -32.85 -0.03
CA GLY A 266 11.63 -32.03 -0.31
C GLY A 266 11.43 -31.01 -1.44
N SER A 267 10.24 -30.92 -2.04
CA SER A 267 9.92 -29.84 -2.96
C SER A 267 9.79 -28.49 -2.24
N HIS A 268 9.90 -27.41 -2.99
CA HIS A 268 9.86 -26.05 -2.48
C HIS A 268 8.65 -25.33 -3.05
N THR A 269 7.87 -24.70 -2.19
CA THR A 269 6.74 -23.83 -2.56
C THR A 269 7.07 -22.39 -2.22
N LEU A 270 7.08 -21.51 -3.22
CA LEU A 270 7.14 -20.07 -3.05
C LEU A 270 5.73 -19.49 -3.20
N VAL A 271 5.26 -18.81 -2.16
CA VAL A 271 3.93 -18.20 -2.11
C VAL A 271 4.08 -16.73 -2.47
N PHE A 272 3.40 -16.32 -3.53
CA PHE A 272 3.34 -14.93 -3.93
C PHE A 272 2.37 -14.16 -3.04
N ARG A 273 2.73 -12.91 -2.75
CA ARG A 273 1.91 -11.95 -2.01
C ARG A 273 0.59 -11.71 -2.76
N GLY A 274 -0.49 -11.51 -2.03
CA GLY A 274 -1.77 -11.07 -2.58
C GLY A 274 -2.74 -10.56 -1.51
N PRO A 275 -3.82 -9.87 -1.90
CA PRO A 275 -4.78 -9.28 -0.97
C PRO A 275 -5.67 -10.34 -0.28
N ASP A 276 -5.93 -11.46 -0.96
CA ASP A 276 -6.71 -12.59 -0.43
C ASP A 276 -5.84 -13.85 -0.35
N LYS A 277 -5.60 -14.31 0.89
CA LYS A 277 -4.79 -15.51 1.16
C LYS A 277 -5.33 -16.79 0.52
N LYS A 278 -6.61 -16.80 0.11
CA LYS A 278 -7.25 -17.92 -0.58
C LYS A 278 -7.02 -17.90 -2.09
N LEU A 279 -6.57 -16.79 -2.67
CA LEU A 279 -6.46 -16.60 -4.12
C LEU A 279 -5.03 -16.31 -4.58
N LEU A 280 -4.04 -16.84 -3.86
CA LEU A 280 -2.63 -16.59 -4.12
C LEU A 280 -2.06 -17.48 -5.24
N LEU A 281 -1.02 -16.98 -5.89
CA LEU A 281 -0.16 -17.78 -6.77
C LEU A 281 0.89 -18.55 -5.95
N ARG A 282 1.12 -19.81 -6.32
CA ARG A 282 2.18 -20.67 -5.78
C ARG A 282 3.09 -21.15 -6.89
N ALA A 283 4.39 -20.90 -6.78
CA ALA A 283 5.37 -21.51 -7.66
C ALA A 283 6.02 -22.68 -6.95
N THR A 284 6.01 -23.85 -7.57
CA THR A 284 6.61 -25.08 -7.02
C THR A 284 7.88 -25.44 -7.77
N VAL A 285 8.88 -25.90 -7.03
CA VAL A 285 10.17 -26.38 -7.52
C VAL A 285 10.41 -27.76 -6.91
N SER A 286 10.74 -28.75 -7.72
CA SER A 286 11.05 -30.09 -7.20
C SER A 286 12.35 -30.12 -6.40
N ALA A 287 12.43 -31.09 -5.47
CA ALA A 287 13.62 -31.35 -4.67
C ALA A 287 14.90 -31.45 -5.52
N GLY A 288 14.83 -32.18 -6.65
CA GLY A 288 15.98 -32.37 -7.55
C GLY A 288 16.38 -31.13 -8.34
N ALA A 289 15.48 -30.16 -8.51
CA ALA A 289 15.71 -28.94 -9.28
C ALA A 289 16.23 -27.78 -8.42
N TRP A 290 15.90 -27.75 -7.12
CA TRP A 290 16.18 -26.62 -6.23
C TRP A 290 17.65 -26.18 -6.23
N ALA A 291 18.59 -27.14 -6.18
CA ALA A 291 20.02 -26.85 -6.20
C ALA A 291 20.47 -26.09 -7.48
N GLY A 292 19.80 -26.32 -8.61
CA GLY A 292 20.05 -25.61 -9.87
C GLY A 292 19.63 -24.14 -9.84
N LEU A 293 18.80 -23.73 -8.87
CA LEU A 293 18.31 -22.36 -8.72
C LEU A 293 19.13 -21.54 -7.72
N ALA A 294 20.21 -22.09 -7.15
CA ALA A 294 20.99 -21.44 -6.08
C ALA A 294 21.48 -20.02 -6.43
N ALA A 295 21.77 -19.74 -7.71
CA ALA A 295 22.20 -18.41 -8.16
C ALA A 295 21.11 -17.33 -8.03
N LEU A 296 19.83 -17.71 -7.98
CA LEU A 296 18.71 -16.78 -7.82
C LEU A 296 18.50 -16.37 -6.36
N ASP A 297 18.98 -17.20 -5.42
CA ASP A 297 18.89 -16.99 -3.98
C ASP A 297 17.45 -16.65 -3.52
N LEU A 298 16.51 -17.51 -3.92
CA LEU A 298 15.07 -17.30 -3.73
C LEU A 298 14.66 -17.30 -2.25
N GLU A 299 15.37 -18.04 -1.40
CA GLU A 299 15.11 -18.11 0.05
C GLU A 299 15.37 -16.76 0.74
N ALA A 300 16.51 -16.11 0.46
CA ALA A 300 16.83 -14.81 1.03
C ALA A 300 15.84 -13.71 0.62
N ARG A 301 15.16 -13.87 -0.51
CA ARG A 301 14.15 -12.94 -1.04
C ARG A 301 12.80 -13.00 -0.32
N VAL A 302 12.59 -13.96 0.57
CA VAL A 302 11.44 -13.89 1.51
C VAL A 302 11.70 -12.87 2.62
N SER A 303 12.97 -12.53 2.89
CA SER A 303 13.34 -11.52 3.87
C SER A 303 13.22 -10.09 3.33
N GLY A 304 12.94 -9.13 4.22
CA GLY A 304 12.83 -7.70 3.87
C GLY A 304 14.15 -7.00 3.51
N LYS A 305 15.27 -7.73 3.40
CA LYS A 305 16.60 -7.17 3.12
C LYS A 305 17.07 -7.34 1.69
N VAL A 306 16.33 -8.09 0.88
CA VAL A 306 16.59 -8.32 -0.53
C VAL A 306 15.37 -7.87 -1.31
N GLN A 307 15.58 -7.25 -2.47
CA GLN A 307 14.47 -6.99 -3.40
C GLN A 307 13.85 -8.34 -3.80
N ASN A 308 12.53 -8.40 -3.77
CA ASN A 308 11.83 -9.68 -3.86
C ASN A 308 10.77 -9.76 -4.97
N TYR A 309 10.74 -8.82 -5.92
CA TYR A 309 9.92 -9.01 -7.12
C TYR A 309 10.66 -9.86 -8.13
N VAL A 310 9.95 -10.84 -8.68
CA VAL A 310 10.44 -11.73 -9.72
C VAL A 310 9.40 -11.84 -10.83
N TYR A 311 9.85 -12.29 -11.98
CA TYR A 311 9.00 -12.90 -12.99
C TYR A 311 9.18 -14.42 -12.90
N VAL A 312 8.07 -15.14 -12.89
CA VAL A 312 8.06 -16.60 -12.98
C VAL A 312 7.24 -17.04 -14.19
N ARG A 313 7.79 -17.96 -14.98
CA ARG A 313 7.18 -18.45 -16.22
C ARG A 313 6.79 -19.91 -16.09
N GLY A 314 5.51 -20.21 -16.31
CA GLY A 314 4.99 -21.57 -16.22
C GLY A 314 3.56 -21.68 -16.70
N GLN A 315 2.97 -22.87 -16.55
CA GLN A 315 1.54 -23.08 -16.82
C GLN A 315 0.78 -23.04 -15.49
N PRO A 316 0.13 -21.91 -15.14
CA PRO A 316 -0.66 -21.83 -13.91
C PRO A 316 -1.91 -22.71 -14.03
N GLN A 317 -2.11 -23.56 -13.03
CA GLN A 317 -3.24 -24.48 -12.88
C GLN A 317 -4.02 -24.15 -11.60
N PRO A 318 -5.34 -24.41 -11.55
CA PRO A 318 -6.11 -24.23 -10.33
C PRO A 318 -5.49 -25.00 -9.15
N HIS A 319 -5.43 -24.36 -7.99
CA HIS A 319 -4.87 -24.97 -6.78
C HIS A 319 -5.98 -25.32 -5.79
N GLU A 320 -5.84 -26.45 -5.09
CA GLU A 320 -6.86 -26.97 -4.15
C GLU A 320 -7.18 -26.00 -2.99
N ARG A 321 -6.19 -25.21 -2.56
CA ARG A 321 -6.33 -24.15 -1.54
C ARG A 321 -6.87 -22.82 -2.10
N GLY A 322 -7.28 -22.81 -3.38
CA GLY A 322 -7.65 -21.64 -4.15
C GLY A 322 -6.46 -20.91 -4.78
N GLY A 323 -6.77 -20.02 -5.73
CA GLY A 323 -5.78 -19.36 -6.59
C GLY A 323 -5.21 -20.32 -7.63
N ALA A 324 -3.90 -20.20 -7.90
CA ALA A 324 -3.22 -21.02 -8.89
C ALA A 324 -1.87 -21.53 -8.39
N ALA A 325 -1.38 -22.61 -9.01
CA ALA A 325 -0.02 -23.08 -8.87
C ALA A 325 0.63 -23.35 -10.22
N LEU A 326 1.94 -23.10 -10.34
CA LEU A 326 2.74 -23.46 -11.51
C LEU A 326 4.04 -24.14 -11.08
N ARG A 327 4.56 -25.02 -11.93
CA ARG A 327 5.86 -25.67 -11.76
C ARG A 327 6.96 -24.87 -12.45
N ALA A 328 8.04 -24.56 -11.76
CA ALA A 328 9.15 -23.77 -12.26
C ALA A 328 10.52 -24.35 -11.85
N ASP A 329 10.88 -25.51 -12.43
CA ASP A 329 12.11 -26.24 -12.09
C ASP A 329 13.38 -25.64 -12.71
N GLN A 330 13.26 -24.92 -13.83
CA GLN A 330 14.43 -24.51 -14.60
C GLN A 330 14.81 -23.04 -14.36
N PRO A 331 16.11 -22.68 -14.33
CA PRO A 331 16.56 -21.30 -14.14
C PRO A 331 15.94 -20.30 -15.13
N GLU A 332 15.74 -20.68 -16.39
CA GLU A 332 15.13 -19.82 -17.43
C GLU A 332 13.65 -19.51 -17.20
N GLN A 333 12.99 -20.21 -16.27
CA GLN A 333 11.63 -19.90 -15.85
C GLN A 333 11.58 -18.74 -14.85
N TRP A 334 12.74 -18.30 -14.34
CA TRP A 334 12.83 -17.28 -13.32
C TRP A 334 13.63 -16.08 -13.82
N GLN A 335 13.16 -14.90 -13.48
CA GLN A 335 13.91 -13.67 -13.68
C GLN A 335 13.73 -12.77 -12.46
N ILE A 336 14.84 -12.40 -11.82
CA ILE A 336 14.81 -11.37 -10.77
C ILE A 336 14.50 -10.03 -11.41
N ALA A 337 13.52 -9.31 -10.88
CA ALA A 337 13.18 -7.99 -11.40
C ALA A 337 14.25 -6.97 -11.02
N ALA A 338 14.67 -6.16 -12.00
CA ALA A 338 15.70 -5.16 -11.78
C ALA A 338 15.16 -3.91 -11.05
N PRO A 339 16.00 -3.24 -10.24
CA PRO A 339 17.36 -3.64 -9.85
C PRO A 339 17.35 -4.75 -8.79
N ASP A 340 18.30 -5.68 -8.89
CA ASP A 340 18.53 -6.72 -7.87
C ASP A 340 19.25 -6.11 -6.66
N TYR A 341 18.50 -5.39 -5.83
CA TYR A 341 19.02 -4.74 -4.64
C TYR A 341 19.14 -5.69 -3.45
N ARG A 342 20.25 -5.56 -2.72
CA ARG A 342 20.52 -6.22 -1.43
C ARG A 342 21.01 -5.17 -0.44
N ALA A 343 20.43 -5.19 0.76
CA ALA A 343 20.96 -4.39 1.87
C ALA A 343 22.42 -4.81 2.17
N PRO A 344 23.29 -3.89 2.60
CA PRO A 344 24.71 -4.19 2.84
C PRO A 344 24.98 -5.34 3.82
N ASP A 345 24.08 -5.55 4.78
CA ASP A 345 24.17 -6.59 5.81
C ASP A 345 23.46 -7.91 5.42
N ALA A 346 22.85 -7.98 4.23
CA ALA A 346 22.26 -9.20 3.70
C ALA A 346 23.38 -10.11 3.16
N ALA A 347 23.61 -11.23 3.83
CA ALA A 347 24.58 -12.23 3.39
C ALA A 347 24.30 -12.68 1.94
N ARG A 348 25.35 -12.78 1.11
CA ARG A 348 25.27 -13.51 -0.16
C ARG A 348 25.53 -14.99 0.10
N PRO A 349 24.79 -15.92 -0.53
CA PRO A 349 25.21 -17.31 -0.52
C PRO A 349 26.63 -17.42 -1.10
N ALA A 350 27.46 -18.27 -0.51
CA ALA A 350 28.77 -18.58 -1.06
C ALA A 350 28.57 -19.09 -2.50
N THR A 351 29.03 -18.33 -3.48
CA THR A 351 28.88 -18.69 -4.89
C THR A 351 29.58 -20.03 -5.13
N ALA A 352 28.83 -21.07 -5.50
CA ALA A 352 29.39 -22.22 -6.20
C ALA A 352 29.86 -21.70 -7.57
N GLY A 353 31.17 -21.49 -7.69
CA GLY A 353 31.92 -21.28 -8.93
C GLY A 353 31.28 -20.37 -9.99
N ALA A 354 31.80 -19.15 -10.12
CA ALA A 354 31.56 -18.33 -11.30
C ALA A 354 31.78 -19.17 -12.57
N LEU A 355 30.71 -19.37 -13.36
CA LEU A 355 30.83 -19.87 -14.72
C LEU A 355 31.74 -18.89 -15.47
N LYS A 356 32.93 -19.37 -15.84
CA LYS A 356 33.84 -18.61 -16.70
C LYS A 356 33.08 -18.24 -17.99
N PRO A 357 33.24 -17.02 -18.52
CA PRO A 357 32.70 -16.69 -19.82
C PRO A 357 33.25 -17.67 -20.86
N VAL A 358 32.35 -18.27 -21.63
CA VAL A 358 32.71 -19.07 -22.80
C VAL A 358 33.37 -18.11 -23.81
N PRO A 359 34.62 -18.37 -24.24
CA PRO A 359 35.25 -17.53 -25.24
C PRO A 359 34.49 -17.66 -26.56
N VAL A 360 34.13 -16.52 -27.15
CA VAL A 360 33.66 -16.46 -28.53
C VAL A 360 34.90 -16.69 -29.40
N GLY A 361 35.09 -17.93 -29.85
CA GLY A 361 36.07 -18.28 -30.87
C GLY A 361 35.61 -17.77 -32.24
N GLY A 362 36.52 -17.11 -32.95
CA GLY A 362 36.34 -16.69 -34.35
C GLY A 362 36.61 -17.79 -35.36
#